data_AF-A0A8J6AEZ6-F1
#
_entry.id   AF-A0A8J6AEZ6-F1
#
_cell.length_a   1.000
_cell.length_b   1.000
_cell.length_c   1.000
_cell.angle_alpha   90.00
_cell.angle_beta   90.00
_cell.angle_gamma   90.00
#
_symmetry.space_group_name_H-M   'P 1'
#
loop_
_entity.id
_entity.type
_entity.pdbx_description
1 polymer ?
#
loop_
_entity_poly.entity_id
_entity_poly.type
_entity_poly.pdbx_seq_one_letter_code
_entity_poly.pdbx_strand_id
1 'polypeptide(L)'
;MWPCVWEGQAADSVCCDALRPCTWRAEIEEWRGQRTMPCLGGTFKEENKLKKMKFLLFTFVGVVHLLSLNSGKAIYKDDASQRTFQEIKEEIASYGDIAKAIIDLAVYGKAQNRSYERLALLVDTVGPRLSGSKSLEKAIQMMYHDLQEDGLENVHLEPVKIPHWERGEESAVMLEPRIHKMAILGLGSSIGTPPEGITAEVLVVTSFDELQRRASEARGKIVVYNQPYTSYSQTVQYRVQGAVEAAKVGALASLIRSVASFSIYSPHTGVQEYQDGVPEIPTACITVEDAEMMSRMVSRGNRVVIQLKMGAKNYPDADSFNTVAEIIGRKYPEQLLVAPAAAAGVRLPPGGSAALGSRRPMPLRPERLLLESQKGTVGASLVRLWLELA
;
A
#
# COMPACT_ATOMS: atom_id res chain seq x y z
N MET A 1 -31.43 6.85 46.39
CA MET A 1 -32.01 5.50 46.63
C MET A 1 -31.61 4.63 45.43
N TRP A 2 -30.61 3.78 45.63
CA TRP A 2 -30.29 2.54 44.86
C TRP A 2 -30.83 1.35 45.70
N PRO A 3 -30.74 0.04 45.33
CA PRO A 3 -30.10 -0.65 44.17
C PRO A 3 -31.18 -1.26 43.22
N CYS A 4 -31.00 -2.25 42.32
CA CYS A 4 -29.96 -3.23 41.93
C CYS A 4 -29.71 -3.19 40.39
N VAL A 5 -28.63 -3.69 39.77
CA VAL A 5 -27.57 -4.70 40.06
C VAL A 5 -27.87 -6.15 39.63
N TRP A 6 -27.23 -6.56 38.53
CA TRP A 6 -26.55 -7.85 38.22
C TRP A 6 -25.90 -7.62 36.83
N GLU A 7 -24.59 -7.57 36.56
CA GLU A 7 -23.34 -8.11 37.15
C GLU A 7 -22.88 -9.46 36.55
N GLY A 8 -21.60 -9.51 36.14
CA GLY A 8 -20.93 -10.65 35.51
C GLY A 8 -20.39 -10.34 34.09
N GLN A 9 -19.07 -10.37 33.82
CA GLN A 9 -17.93 -10.49 34.73
C GLN A 9 -16.68 -9.96 34.01
N ALA A 10 -15.82 -9.19 34.70
CA ALA A 10 -14.55 -8.73 34.15
C ALA A 10 -13.44 -9.77 34.37
N ALA A 11 -12.44 -9.78 33.50
CA ALA A 11 -11.19 -10.51 33.70
C ALA A 11 -10.02 -9.71 33.09
N ASP A 12 -9.36 -8.91 33.93
CA ASP A 12 -8.07 -8.30 33.62
C ASP A 12 -6.91 -9.29 33.88
N SER A 13 -5.82 -9.08 33.13
CA SER A 13 -4.43 -9.44 33.47
C SER A 13 -4.10 -10.88 33.93
N VAL A 14 -3.34 -11.61 33.11
CA VAL A 14 -2.22 -12.46 33.59
C VAL A 14 -1.02 -12.25 32.66
N CYS A 15 0.18 -12.18 33.25
CA CYS A 15 1.46 -12.03 32.58
C CYS A 15 1.90 -13.27 31.79
N CYS A 16 3.08 -13.13 31.18
CA CYS A 16 4.00 -14.19 30.73
C CYS A 16 3.75 -15.58 31.35
N ASP A 17 3.68 -16.62 30.51
CA ASP A 17 4.71 -17.66 30.59
C ASP A 17 4.90 -18.46 29.29
N ALA A 18 6.00 -19.20 29.22
CA ALA A 18 6.54 -19.80 28.00
C ALA A 18 6.06 -21.25 27.72
N LEU A 19 6.50 -21.77 26.56
CA LEU A 19 6.63 -23.21 26.20
C LEU A 19 5.34 -24.02 25.89
N ARG A 20 5.05 -24.21 24.59
CA ARG A 20 5.18 -25.51 23.88
C ARG A 20 4.91 -25.40 22.36
N PRO A 21 5.46 -26.28 21.51
CA PRO A 21 5.37 -26.19 20.06
C PRO A 21 4.20 -26.99 19.45
N CYS A 22 3.52 -26.43 18.44
CA CYS A 22 2.53 -27.15 17.64
C CYS A 22 3.21 -27.94 16.50
N THR A 23 3.00 -29.25 16.46
CA THR A 23 3.47 -30.14 15.41
C THR A 23 2.57 -30.07 14.17
N TRP A 24 3.15 -29.79 13.00
CA TRP A 24 2.47 -29.92 11.71
C TRP A 24 2.59 -31.36 11.19
N ARG A 25 1.46 -31.99 10.82
CA ARG A 25 1.48 -33.22 10.01
C ARG A 25 0.21 -33.37 9.17
N ALA A 26 0.43 -33.52 7.86
CA ALA A 26 -0.40 -34.18 6.84
C ALA A 26 -1.90 -33.85 6.74
N GLU A 27 -2.31 -33.28 5.60
CA GLU A 27 -3.42 -33.80 4.79
C GLU A 27 -3.27 -33.32 3.33
N ILE A 28 -2.82 -34.21 2.46
CA ILE A 28 -2.87 -34.09 0.99
C ILE A 28 -3.28 -35.48 0.48
N GLU A 29 -4.56 -35.70 0.24
CA GLU A 29 -5.09 -36.71 -0.69
C GLU A 29 -6.63 -36.63 -0.76
N GLU A 30 -7.16 -35.93 -1.77
CA GLU A 30 -8.36 -36.34 -2.51
C GLU A 30 -8.59 -35.38 -3.70
N TRP A 31 -9.19 -35.90 -4.79
CA TRP A 31 -9.53 -35.27 -6.09
C TRP A 31 -8.63 -35.59 -7.31
N ARG A 32 -8.65 -36.85 -7.76
CA ARG A 32 -8.52 -37.20 -9.19
C ARG A 32 -9.33 -38.43 -9.60
N GLY A 33 -10.20 -38.23 -10.61
CA GLY A 33 -10.78 -39.31 -11.43
C GLY A 33 -12.10 -39.90 -10.92
N GLN A 34 -13.01 -40.41 -11.76
CA GLN A 34 -13.04 -40.48 -13.23
C GLN A 34 -14.49 -40.40 -13.75
N ARG A 35 -14.69 -39.98 -15.00
CA ARG A 35 -15.88 -40.33 -15.80
C ARG A 35 -15.42 -40.69 -17.22
N THR A 36 -15.89 -41.81 -17.74
CA THR A 36 -15.52 -42.39 -19.03
C THR A 36 -16.73 -42.46 -19.96
N MET A 37 -16.52 -42.26 -21.27
CA MET A 37 -17.27 -42.94 -22.34
C MET A 37 -16.43 -43.00 -23.64
N PRO A 38 -16.64 -43.99 -24.53
CA PRO A 38 -15.76 -44.29 -25.66
C PRO A 38 -16.36 -43.95 -27.05
N CYS A 39 -15.51 -43.86 -28.07
CA CYS A 39 -15.88 -43.94 -29.50
C CYS A 39 -14.87 -44.80 -30.29
N LEU A 40 -15.32 -45.39 -31.41
CA LEU A 40 -14.72 -46.53 -32.11
C LEU A 40 -13.95 -46.17 -33.40
N GLY A 41 -12.89 -46.94 -33.70
CA GLY A 41 -12.56 -47.50 -35.03
C GLY A 41 -11.89 -46.60 -36.10
N GLY A 42 -10.77 -47.06 -36.70
CA GLY A 42 -10.12 -46.34 -37.82
C GLY A 42 -8.77 -46.84 -38.40
N THR A 43 -8.69 -48.11 -38.83
CA THR A 43 -7.79 -48.63 -39.90
C THR A 43 -6.34 -48.09 -40.13
N PHE A 44 -5.37 -48.76 -39.53
CA PHE A 44 -4.15 -49.36 -40.13
C PHE A 44 -3.73 -48.98 -41.60
N LYS A 45 -3.06 -47.83 -41.84
CA LYS A 45 -2.15 -47.67 -43.02
C LYS A 45 -1.05 -46.57 -43.00
N GLU A 46 -0.73 -45.93 -41.86
CA GLU A 46 0.20 -44.77 -41.83
C GLU A 46 1.54 -44.93 -41.10
N GLU A 47 1.80 -46.03 -40.37
CA GLU A 47 2.93 -46.09 -39.42
C GLU A 47 4.34 -45.95 -40.03
N ASN A 48 4.53 -46.26 -41.31
CA ASN A 48 5.86 -46.27 -41.95
C ASN A 48 6.30 -44.93 -42.57
N LYS A 49 5.41 -43.95 -42.78
CA LYS A 49 5.83 -42.57 -43.16
C LYS A 49 6.23 -41.75 -41.94
N LEU A 50 5.52 -41.91 -40.81
CA LEU A 50 5.71 -41.08 -39.62
C LEU A 50 7.06 -41.32 -38.91
N LYS A 51 7.60 -42.56 -38.96
CA LYS A 51 8.93 -42.88 -38.39
C LYS A 51 10.10 -42.19 -39.13
N LYS A 52 10.07 -42.12 -40.47
CA LYS A 52 11.12 -41.43 -41.25
C LYS A 52 11.11 -39.91 -41.03
N MET A 53 9.94 -39.31 -40.87
CA MET A 53 9.81 -37.87 -40.68
C MET A 53 10.25 -37.40 -39.28
N LYS A 54 10.05 -38.24 -38.24
CA LYS A 54 10.56 -37.97 -36.88
C LYS A 54 12.09 -38.04 -36.77
N PHE A 55 12.76 -38.86 -37.56
CA PHE A 55 14.23 -38.98 -37.51
C PHE A 55 14.93 -37.76 -38.12
N LEU A 56 14.41 -37.23 -39.24
CA LEU A 56 14.96 -36.04 -39.92
C LEU A 56 14.73 -34.74 -39.14
N LEU A 57 13.62 -34.61 -38.40
CA LEU A 57 13.37 -33.43 -37.57
C LEU A 57 14.34 -33.34 -36.37
N PHE A 58 14.69 -34.48 -35.77
CA PHE A 58 15.63 -34.55 -34.64
C PHE A 58 17.04 -34.08 -35.01
N THR A 59 17.49 -34.38 -36.24
CA THR A 59 18.82 -33.97 -36.72
C THR A 59 18.93 -32.48 -37.04
N PHE A 60 17.84 -31.78 -37.37
CA PHE A 60 17.90 -30.35 -37.73
C PHE A 60 17.86 -29.44 -36.49
N VAL A 61 17.08 -29.79 -35.45
CA VAL A 61 17.04 -29.03 -34.19
C VAL A 61 18.37 -29.12 -33.42
N GLY A 62 19.08 -30.24 -33.51
CA GLY A 62 20.37 -30.43 -32.84
C GLY A 62 21.51 -29.54 -33.36
N VAL A 63 21.51 -29.17 -34.66
CA VAL A 63 22.59 -28.38 -35.26
C VAL A 63 22.39 -26.88 -35.06
N VAL A 64 21.15 -26.39 -35.04
CA VAL A 64 20.85 -24.96 -34.81
C VAL A 64 21.18 -24.54 -33.36
N HIS A 65 21.05 -25.44 -32.39
CA HIS A 65 21.47 -25.18 -31.00
C HIS A 65 23.00 -25.18 -30.78
N LEU A 66 23.80 -25.61 -31.76
CA LEU A 66 25.27 -25.66 -31.67
C LEU A 66 25.97 -24.44 -32.27
N LEU A 67 25.25 -23.51 -32.91
CA LEU A 67 25.82 -22.34 -33.60
C LEU A 67 25.36 -20.97 -33.07
N SER A 68 24.61 -20.92 -31.96
CA SER A 68 24.29 -19.68 -31.25
C SER A 68 25.16 -19.41 -30.01
N LEU A 69 26.15 -20.25 -29.72
CA LEU A 69 27.09 -20.11 -28.58
C LEU A 69 28.17 -19.01 -28.78
N ASN A 70 27.86 -17.95 -29.54
CA ASN A 70 28.75 -16.80 -29.69
C ASN A 70 27.97 -15.48 -29.49
N SER A 71 27.26 -15.40 -28.37
CA SER A 71 26.57 -14.20 -27.90
C SER A 71 27.07 -13.81 -26.51
N GLY A 72 27.91 -12.78 -26.43
CA GLY A 72 28.23 -12.01 -25.21
C GLY A 72 28.78 -12.82 -24.02
N LYS A 73 30.07 -12.65 -23.71
CA LYS A 73 30.58 -12.99 -22.37
C LYS A 73 29.84 -12.14 -21.33
N ALA A 74 28.90 -12.73 -20.61
CA ALA A 74 28.41 -12.16 -19.37
C ALA A 74 29.58 -12.10 -18.39
N ILE A 75 29.97 -10.90 -17.95
CA ILE A 75 30.94 -10.73 -16.87
C ILE A 75 30.20 -10.94 -15.54
N TYR A 76 29.74 -12.16 -15.31
CA TYR A 76 29.40 -12.66 -13.99
C TYR A 76 30.63 -13.42 -13.48
N LYS A 77 31.21 -12.94 -12.38
CA LYS A 77 32.04 -13.78 -11.53
C LYS A 77 31.11 -14.79 -10.88
N ASP A 78 31.04 -15.99 -11.46
CA ASP A 78 30.30 -17.10 -10.91
C ASP A 78 31.12 -17.73 -9.77
N ASP A 79 31.19 -17.01 -8.64
CA ASP A 79 31.73 -17.47 -7.37
C ASP A 79 30.57 -17.56 -6.35
N ALA A 80 29.49 -18.21 -6.81
CA ALA A 80 28.30 -18.47 -5.99
C ALA A 80 28.66 -19.48 -4.89
N SER A 81 28.90 -18.98 -3.68
CA SER A 81 29.39 -19.78 -2.56
C SER A 81 28.55 -21.05 -2.35
N GLN A 82 29.20 -22.23 -2.39
CA GLN A 82 28.57 -23.55 -2.24
C GLN A 82 28.12 -23.85 -0.80
N ARG A 83 27.46 -22.90 -0.14
CA ARG A 83 27.01 -23.08 1.25
C ARG A 83 25.73 -23.87 1.31
N THR A 84 25.69 -24.89 2.16
CA THR A 84 24.47 -25.68 2.34
C THR A 84 23.42 -24.88 3.11
N PHE A 85 22.14 -25.21 2.91
CA PHE A 85 21.04 -24.60 3.67
C PHE A 85 21.22 -24.77 5.19
N GLN A 86 21.87 -25.86 5.61
CA GLN A 86 22.18 -26.13 7.00
C GLN A 86 23.27 -25.18 7.54
N GLU A 87 24.37 -24.96 6.81
CA GLU A 87 25.41 -23.98 7.17
C GLU A 87 24.90 -22.55 7.23
N ILE A 88 23.96 -22.17 6.36
CA ILE A 88 23.31 -20.86 6.40
C ILE A 88 22.43 -20.73 7.64
N LYS A 89 21.67 -21.79 7.97
CA LYS A 89 20.83 -21.83 9.18
C LYS A 89 21.64 -21.77 10.47
N GLU A 90 22.78 -22.46 10.53
CA GLU A 90 23.70 -22.47 11.67
C GLU A 90 24.41 -21.11 11.85
N GLU A 91 24.84 -20.47 10.76
CA GLU A 91 25.37 -19.10 10.82
C GLU A 91 24.30 -18.11 11.32
N ILE A 92 23.08 -18.13 10.76
CA ILE A 92 21.98 -17.26 11.22
C ILE A 92 21.68 -17.49 12.70
N ALA A 93 21.67 -18.74 13.17
CA ALA A 93 21.47 -19.07 14.58
C ALA A 93 22.63 -18.56 15.47
N SER A 94 23.87 -18.52 14.97
CA SER A 94 25.03 -17.99 15.71
C SER A 94 24.92 -16.50 16.05
N TYR A 95 24.13 -15.73 15.29
CA TYR A 95 23.84 -14.32 15.58
C TYR A 95 22.74 -14.12 16.64
N GLY A 96 22.20 -15.20 17.23
CA GLY A 96 21.08 -15.15 18.19
C GLY A 96 21.34 -14.23 19.39
N ASP A 97 22.51 -14.32 20.01
CA ASP A 97 22.87 -13.48 21.17
C ASP A 97 23.06 -12.00 20.79
N ILE A 98 23.60 -11.73 19.60
CA ILE A 98 23.74 -10.36 19.06
C ILE A 98 22.36 -9.77 18.76
N ALA A 99 21.47 -10.54 18.12
CA ALA A 99 20.10 -10.13 17.88
C ALA A 99 19.35 -9.85 19.20
N LYS A 100 19.56 -10.69 20.23
CA LYS A 100 19.03 -10.47 21.57
C LYS A 100 19.59 -9.18 22.20
N ALA A 101 20.89 -8.93 22.12
CA ALA A 101 21.51 -7.72 22.66
C ALA A 101 20.95 -6.44 22.02
N ILE A 102 20.72 -6.44 20.70
CA ILE A 102 20.09 -5.31 19.98
C ILE A 102 18.64 -5.09 20.48
N ILE A 103 17.87 -6.16 20.65
CA ILE A 103 16.50 -6.10 21.18
C ILE A 103 16.50 -5.58 22.62
N ASP A 104 17.36 -6.13 23.49
CA ASP A 104 17.47 -5.71 24.89
C ASP A 104 17.87 -4.23 24.99
N LEU A 105 18.82 -3.76 24.17
CA LEU A 105 19.23 -2.36 24.13
C LEU A 105 18.07 -1.42 23.75
N ALA A 106 17.24 -1.85 22.79
CA ALA A 106 16.10 -1.09 22.27
C ALA A 106 14.86 -1.11 23.17
N VAL A 107 14.65 -2.20 23.93
CA VAL A 107 13.44 -2.42 24.73
C VAL A 107 13.65 -2.14 26.22
N TYR A 108 14.84 -2.42 26.75
CA TYR A 108 15.17 -2.33 28.19
C TYR A 108 16.43 -1.50 28.50
N GLY A 109 17.29 -1.24 27.51
CA GLY A 109 18.56 -0.54 27.67
C GLY A 109 18.49 0.97 27.44
N LYS A 110 19.67 1.58 27.29
CA LYS A 110 19.87 3.06 27.18
C LYS A 110 19.21 3.73 25.97
N ALA A 111 18.63 2.95 25.05
CA ALA A 111 17.95 3.43 23.85
C ALA A 111 16.44 3.07 23.83
N GLN A 112 15.90 2.61 24.96
CA GLN A 112 14.46 2.54 25.22
C GLN A 112 13.79 3.89 24.89
N ASN A 113 12.58 3.85 24.35
CA ASN A 113 11.76 5.00 23.91
C ASN A 113 12.33 5.89 22.79
N ARG A 114 13.63 5.85 22.46
CA ARG A 114 14.26 6.71 21.43
C ARG A 114 13.51 6.77 20.10
N SER A 115 12.99 5.63 19.62
CA SER A 115 12.18 5.57 18.38
C SER A 115 10.84 6.30 18.48
N TYR A 116 10.20 6.27 19.65
CA TYR A 116 8.95 6.97 19.91
C TYR A 116 9.19 8.48 20.06
N GLU A 117 10.20 8.87 20.84
CA GLU A 117 10.57 10.27 21.07
C GLU A 117 10.94 10.99 19.78
N ARG A 118 11.73 10.36 18.90
CA ARG A 118 12.03 10.91 17.56
C ARG A 118 10.80 11.03 16.67
N LEU A 119 9.91 10.03 16.70
CA LEU A 119 8.67 10.08 15.92
C LEU A 119 7.75 11.20 16.42
N ALA A 120 7.63 11.37 17.74
CA ALA A 120 6.89 12.47 18.36
C ALA A 120 7.49 13.82 17.95
N LEU A 121 8.80 14.01 18.13
CA LEU A 121 9.50 15.25 17.74
C LEU A 121 9.28 15.59 16.26
N LEU A 122 9.41 14.60 15.35
CA LEU A 122 9.18 14.79 13.92
C LEU A 122 7.72 15.15 13.60
N VAL A 123 6.75 14.49 14.25
CA VAL A 123 5.32 14.75 14.01
C VAL A 123 4.91 16.11 14.57
N ASP A 124 5.34 16.47 15.78
CA ASP A 124 4.94 17.70 16.46
C ASP A 124 5.66 18.93 15.89
N THR A 125 6.93 18.79 15.47
CA THR A 125 7.74 19.90 14.92
C THR A 125 7.45 20.19 13.45
N VAL A 126 6.98 19.20 12.68
CA VAL A 126 6.84 19.32 11.21
C VAL A 126 5.40 19.15 10.71
N GLY A 127 4.56 18.40 11.44
CA GLY A 127 3.19 18.12 11.05
C GLY A 127 3.08 17.23 9.80
N PRO A 128 2.04 17.40 8.96
CA PRO A 128 1.87 16.64 7.72
C PRO A 128 2.91 16.97 6.64
N ARG A 129 3.43 15.96 5.95
CA ARG A 129 4.61 16.03 5.07
C ARG A 129 4.30 15.57 3.64
N LEU A 130 3.38 16.25 2.98
CA LEU A 130 2.92 15.86 1.64
C LEU A 130 4.03 16.06 0.59
N SER A 131 4.00 15.26 -0.48
CA SER A 131 4.86 15.43 -1.65
C SER A 131 4.82 16.88 -2.17
N GLY A 132 5.99 17.43 -2.51
CA GLY A 132 6.15 18.84 -2.94
C GLY A 132 5.92 19.91 -1.86
N SER A 133 5.76 19.55 -0.57
CA SER A 133 5.51 20.54 0.49
C SER A 133 6.77 20.95 1.26
N LYS A 134 6.80 22.21 1.73
CA LYS A 134 7.82 22.74 2.64
C LYS A 134 7.98 21.94 3.95
N SER A 135 6.91 21.27 4.40
CA SER A 135 6.99 20.36 5.55
C SER A 135 7.76 19.08 5.23
N LEU A 136 7.68 18.56 4.00
CA LEU A 136 8.53 17.45 3.57
C LEU A 136 10.01 17.86 3.49
N GLU A 137 10.31 19.03 2.93
CA GLU A 137 11.66 19.60 2.92
C GLU A 137 12.24 19.71 4.34
N LYS A 138 11.48 20.29 5.28
CA LYS A 138 11.89 20.40 6.70
C LYS A 138 12.17 19.04 7.34
N ALA A 139 11.37 18.01 7.01
CA ALA A 139 11.58 16.65 7.53
C ALA A 139 12.83 15.99 6.95
N ILE A 140 13.13 16.19 5.67
CA ILE A 140 14.36 15.72 5.02
C ILE A 140 15.58 16.35 5.69
N GLN A 141 15.57 17.67 5.92
CA GLN A 141 16.67 18.36 6.59
C GLN A 141 16.86 17.91 8.05
N MET A 142 15.76 17.71 8.79
CA MET A 142 15.82 17.17 10.14
C MET A 142 16.41 15.74 10.14
N MET A 143 15.93 14.84 9.27
CA MET A 143 16.45 13.48 9.17
C MET A 143 17.92 13.45 8.78
N TYR A 144 18.34 14.27 7.81
CA TYR A 144 19.74 14.39 7.40
C TYR A 144 20.66 14.79 8.57
N HIS A 145 20.24 15.80 9.35
CA HIS A 145 20.97 16.23 10.55
C HIS A 145 20.99 15.15 11.64
N ASP A 146 19.84 14.54 11.97
CA ASP A 146 19.73 13.48 12.98
C ASP A 146 20.67 12.30 12.66
N LEU A 147 20.80 11.91 11.38
CA LEU A 147 21.69 10.84 10.92
C LEU A 147 23.18 11.23 11.02
N GLN A 148 23.52 12.52 10.88
CA GLN A 148 24.88 13.01 11.11
C GLN A 148 25.23 13.04 12.61
N GLU A 149 24.32 13.51 13.47
CA GLU A 149 24.49 13.49 14.94
C GLU A 149 24.49 12.06 15.53
N ASP A 150 23.93 11.10 14.80
CA ASP A 150 24.02 9.67 15.11
C ASP A 150 25.41 9.07 14.83
N GLY A 151 26.28 9.81 14.13
CA GLY A 151 27.62 9.33 13.76
C GLY A 151 27.60 8.30 12.65
N LEU A 152 26.59 8.31 11.77
CA LEU A 152 26.50 7.39 10.64
C LEU A 152 27.48 7.78 9.53
N GLU A 153 27.84 6.79 8.71
CA GLU A 153 28.77 6.97 7.60
C GLU A 153 28.03 7.40 6.33
N ASN A 154 28.74 8.07 5.41
CA ASN A 154 28.24 8.46 4.09
C ASN A 154 26.85 9.13 4.10
N VAL A 155 26.53 9.97 5.09
CA VAL A 155 25.23 10.65 5.17
C VAL A 155 25.12 11.70 4.05
N HIS A 156 24.20 11.51 3.11
CA HIS A 156 24.01 12.39 1.96
C HIS A 156 22.55 12.46 1.49
N LEU A 157 22.30 13.39 0.56
CA LEU A 157 21.01 13.59 -0.09
C LEU A 157 21.11 13.22 -1.57
N GLU A 158 20.26 12.32 -2.05
CA GLU A 158 20.14 11.99 -3.48
C GLU A 158 18.96 12.76 -4.09
N PRO A 159 19.14 13.57 -5.15
CA PRO A 159 18.05 14.34 -5.74
C PRO A 159 17.04 13.46 -6.47
N VAL A 160 15.75 13.73 -6.27
CA VAL A 160 14.63 13.03 -6.89
C VAL A 160 13.50 14.01 -7.25
N LYS A 161 12.84 13.81 -8.39
CA LYS A 161 11.62 14.53 -8.77
C LYS A 161 10.40 13.83 -8.20
N ILE A 162 9.48 14.59 -7.59
CA ILE A 162 8.26 14.06 -6.98
C ILE A 162 7.01 14.86 -7.41
N PRO A 163 5.83 14.22 -7.53
CA PRO A 163 4.60 14.92 -7.88
C PRO A 163 4.24 16.02 -6.89
N HIS A 164 3.80 17.19 -7.38
CA HIS A 164 3.35 18.31 -6.54
C HIS A 164 1.85 18.53 -6.72
N TRP A 165 1.07 18.12 -5.71
CA TRP A 165 -0.39 18.31 -5.66
C TRP A 165 -0.79 19.07 -4.40
N GLU A 166 -1.61 20.10 -4.56
CA GLU A 166 -2.16 20.87 -3.46
C GLU A 166 -3.68 20.73 -3.40
N ARG A 167 -4.19 20.33 -2.23
CA ARG A 167 -5.61 20.06 -1.95
C ARG A 167 -6.56 21.25 -2.17
N GLY A 168 -6.08 22.48 -1.94
CA GLY A 168 -6.91 23.68 -1.89
C GLY A 168 -7.94 23.67 -0.76
N GLU A 169 -8.91 24.59 -0.84
CA GLU A 169 -10.13 24.55 -0.02
C GLU A 169 -11.16 23.60 -0.64
N GLU A 170 -11.95 22.91 0.19
CA GLU A 170 -12.94 21.97 -0.30
C GLU A 170 -14.19 21.92 0.57
N SER A 171 -15.35 21.69 -0.05
CA SER A 171 -16.63 21.52 0.64
C SER A 171 -17.64 20.73 -0.21
N ALA A 172 -18.52 19.97 0.45
CA ALA A 172 -19.74 19.46 -0.16
C ALA A 172 -20.96 19.78 0.70
N VAL A 173 -22.02 20.22 0.05
CA VAL A 173 -23.30 20.53 0.68
C VAL A 173 -24.40 19.81 -0.11
N MET A 174 -25.10 18.91 0.57
CA MET A 174 -26.38 18.39 0.07
C MET A 174 -27.40 19.53 0.12
N LEU A 175 -28.05 19.80 -1.00
CA LEU A 175 -29.09 20.82 -1.16
C LEU A 175 -30.50 20.20 -1.05
N GLU A 176 -30.68 19.03 -1.65
CA GLU A 176 -31.92 18.24 -1.62
C GLU A 176 -31.64 16.85 -1.03
N PRO A 177 -32.58 16.25 -0.27
CA PRO A 177 -33.90 16.77 0.09
C PRO A 177 -33.89 17.77 1.26
N ARG A 178 -32.72 18.02 1.86
CA ARG A 178 -32.51 19.02 2.92
C ARG A 178 -31.08 19.57 2.83
N ILE A 179 -30.86 20.76 3.38
CA ILE A 179 -29.51 21.27 3.58
C ILE A 179 -28.75 20.37 4.57
N HIS A 180 -27.58 19.87 4.16
CA HIS A 180 -26.66 19.12 5.02
C HIS A 180 -25.21 19.38 4.59
N LYS A 181 -24.37 19.85 5.52
CA LYS A 181 -22.93 19.99 5.29
C LYS A 181 -22.24 18.66 5.53
N MET A 182 -21.66 18.09 4.48
CA MET A 182 -20.98 16.80 4.52
C MET A 182 -19.50 17.00 4.89
N ALA A 183 -18.90 16.04 5.58
CA ALA A 183 -17.46 16.05 5.79
C ALA A 183 -16.76 15.32 4.63
N ILE A 184 -15.89 16.05 3.93
CA ILE A 184 -15.20 15.57 2.72
C ILE A 184 -13.68 15.74 2.84
N LEU A 185 -12.94 14.94 2.06
CA LEU A 185 -11.50 15.09 1.89
C LEU A 185 -11.07 14.53 0.53
N GLY A 186 -10.66 15.41 -0.38
CA GLY A 186 -10.21 15.15 -1.74
C GLY A 186 -9.16 14.07 -1.82
N LEU A 187 -9.09 13.33 -2.91
CA LEU A 187 -8.04 12.33 -3.11
C LEU A 187 -6.80 12.98 -3.71
N GLY A 188 -5.62 12.52 -3.28
CA GLY A 188 -4.35 13.02 -3.79
C GLY A 188 -4.21 12.71 -5.27
N SER A 189 -3.79 13.71 -6.05
CA SER A 189 -3.83 13.83 -7.53
C SER A 189 -5.16 14.29 -8.15
N SER A 190 -6.29 14.31 -7.42
CA SER A 190 -7.57 14.78 -7.96
C SER A 190 -7.50 16.21 -8.48
N ILE A 191 -8.10 16.46 -9.64
CA ILE A 191 -8.36 17.83 -10.10
C ILE A 191 -9.36 18.55 -9.19
N GLY A 192 -9.31 19.87 -9.22
CA GLY A 192 -10.34 20.73 -8.64
C GLY A 192 -11.60 20.80 -9.49
N THR A 193 -12.68 21.32 -8.89
CA THR A 193 -13.91 21.69 -9.62
C THR A 193 -13.71 23.01 -10.38
N PRO A 194 -14.57 23.33 -11.36
CA PRO A 194 -14.75 24.71 -11.82
C PRO A 194 -14.98 25.70 -10.65
N PRO A 195 -14.66 27.00 -10.79
CA PRO A 195 -14.78 28.00 -9.70
C PRO A 195 -16.19 28.10 -9.08
N GLU A 196 -17.23 27.95 -9.91
CA GLU A 196 -18.63 27.91 -9.52
C GLU A 196 -18.99 26.65 -8.71
N GLY A 197 -18.20 25.58 -8.81
CA GLY A 197 -18.46 24.26 -8.25
C GLY A 197 -19.32 23.38 -9.17
N ILE A 198 -19.46 22.11 -8.82
CA ILE A 198 -20.35 21.17 -9.50
C ILE A 198 -21.61 21.01 -8.66
N THR A 199 -22.77 21.40 -9.19
CA THR A 199 -24.06 21.16 -8.54
C THR A 199 -24.86 20.16 -9.38
N ALA A 200 -25.05 18.94 -8.88
CA ALA A 200 -25.68 17.86 -9.64
C ALA A 200 -26.38 16.83 -8.74
N GLU A 201 -27.25 16.04 -9.35
CA GLU A 201 -27.91 14.91 -8.70
C GLU A 201 -26.93 13.76 -8.42
N VAL A 202 -27.18 13.00 -7.36
CA VAL A 202 -26.34 11.89 -6.94
C VAL A 202 -26.84 10.55 -7.49
N LEU A 203 -25.94 9.77 -8.07
CA LEU A 203 -26.13 8.34 -8.30
C LEU A 203 -25.39 7.54 -7.21
N VAL A 204 -26.11 6.97 -6.25
CA VAL A 204 -25.51 6.05 -5.27
C VAL A 204 -25.44 4.64 -5.87
N VAL A 205 -24.25 4.04 -5.82
CA VAL A 205 -23.96 2.65 -6.20
C VAL A 205 -23.08 2.00 -5.12
N THR A 206 -23.10 0.68 -5.04
CA THR A 206 -22.25 -0.11 -4.13
C THR A 206 -21.03 -0.70 -4.83
N SER A 207 -21.05 -0.87 -6.15
CA SER A 207 -19.96 -1.52 -6.89
C SER A 207 -19.73 -0.95 -8.29
N PHE A 208 -18.54 -1.21 -8.86
CA PHE A 208 -18.26 -0.91 -10.27
C PHE A 208 -19.21 -1.67 -11.20
N ASP A 209 -19.52 -2.94 -10.92
CA ASP A 209 -20.49 -3.71 -11.70
C ASP A 209 -21.90 -3.09 -11.66
N GLU A 210 -22.31 -2.53 -10.52
CA GLU A 210 -23.57 -1.79 -10.43
C GLU A 210 -23.54 -0.50 -11.24
N LEU A 211 -22.44 0.26 -11.17
CA LEU A 211 -22.26 1.46 -11.98
C LEU A 211 -22.33 1.16 -13.49
N GLN A 212 -21.67 0.09 -13.94
CA GLN A 212 -21.71 -0.32 -15.35
C GLN A 212 -23.12 -0.77 -15.77
N ARG A 213 -23.84 -1.53 -14.94
CA ARG A 213 -25.26 -1.87 -15.18
C ARG A 213 -26.17 -0.64 -15.24
N ARG A 214 -25.83 0.42 -14.51
CA ARG A 214 -26.61 1.67 -14.38
C ARG A 214 -25.97 2.85 -15.15
N ALA A 215 -25.10 2.58 -16.11
CA ALA A 215 -24.31 3.59 -16.82
C ALA A 215 -25.18 4.68 -17.47
N SER A 216 -26.37 4.34 -17.96
CA SER A 216 -27.34 5.29 -18.52
C SER A 216 -27.88 6.30 -17.50
N GLU A 217 -27.86 6.00 -16.20
CA GLU A 217 -28.29 6.90 -15.13
C GLU A 217 -27.16 7.85 -14.67
N ALA A 218 -25.90 7.53 -14.96
CA ALA A 218 -24.73 8.21 -14.40
C ALA A 218 -24.37 9.53 -15.10
N ARG A 219 -24.76 9.69 -16.37
CA ARG A 219 -24.41 10.85 -17.19
C ARG A 219 -24.90 12.16 -16.54
N GLY A 220 -23.98 13.08 -16.29
CA GLY A 220 -24.30 14.37 -15.67
C GLY A 220 -24.55 14.33 -14.15
N LYS A 221 -24.32 13.19 -13.49
CA LYS A 221 -24.49 13.02 -12.04
C LYS A 221 -23.16 12.96 -11.28
N ILE A 222 -23.23 13.10 -9.96
CA ILE A 222 -22.12 12.78 -9.05
C ILE A 222 -22.30 11.32 -8.62
N VAL A 223 -21.31 10.46 -8.87
CA VAL A 223 -21.36 9.04 -8.46
C VAL A 223 -20.88 8.90 -7.02
N VAL A 224 -21.73 8.39 -6.13
CA VAL A 224 -21.35 8.03 -4.76
C VAL A 224 -21.15 6.52 -4.67
N TYR A 225 -19.92 6.09 -4.41
CA TYR A 225 -19.61 4.68 -4.15
C TYR A 225 -19.77 4.37 -2.66
N ASN A 226 -20.92 3.82 -2.27
CA ASN A 226 -21.20 3.33 -0.92
C ASN A 226 -20.82 1.84 -0.76
N GLN A 227 -19.61 1.45 -1.17
CA GLN A 227 -19.13 0.09 -0.98
C GLN A 227 -18.85 -0.17 0.52
N PRO A 228 -19.45 -1.19 1.17
CA PRO A 228 -19.10 -1.56 2.53
C PRO A 228 -17.63 -2.00 2.65
N TYR A 229 -16.99 -1.65 3.76
CA TYR A 229 -15.63 -2.09 4.04
C TYR A 229 -15.61 -3.58 4.38
N THR A 230 -14.83 -4.37 3.65
CA THR A 230 -14.55 -5.79 3.95
C THR A 230 -13.12 -5.96 4.42
N SER A 231 -12.18 -5.48 3.62
CA SER A 231 -10.74 -5.42 3.90
C SER A 231 -10.11 -4.31 3.09
N TYR A 232 -9.00 -3.73 3.57
CA TYR A 232 -8.34 -2.62 2.89
C TYR A 232 -8.01 -2.94 1.43
N SER A 233 -7.39 -4.09 1.15
CA SER A 233 -6.99 -4.49 -0.21
C SER A 233 -8.17 -4.65 -1.17
N GLN A 234 -9.32 -5.12 -0.70
CA GLN A 234 -10.52 -5.26 -1.52
C GLN A 234 -11.26 -3.92 -1.70
N THR A 235 -11.31 -3.07 -0.68
CA THR A 235 -12.12 -1.83 -0.69
C THR A 235 -11.34 -0.63 -1.28
N VAL A 236 -10.00 -0.63 -1.22
CA VAL A 236 -9.18 0.52 -1.69
C VAL A 236 -9.30 0.80 -3.19
N GLN A 237 -9.69 -0.18 -4.01
CA GLN A 237 -9.90 0.01 -5.46
C GLN A 237 -10.87 1.15 -5.79
N TYR A 238 -11.91 1.35 -4.96
CA TYR A 238 -12.87 2.45 -5.12
C TYR A 238 -12.24 3.82 -4.90
N ARG A 239 -11.23 3.92 -4.03
CA ARG A 239 -10.42 5.14 -3.85
C ARG A 239 -9.48 5.35 -5.04
N VAL A 240 -8.83 4.28 -5.52
CA VAL A 240 -7.81 4.41 -6.57
C VAL A 240 -8.44 4.69 -7.94
N GLN A 241 -9.50 3.99 -8.31
CA GLN A 241 -10.07 3.96 -9.67
C GLN A 241 -11.47 4.56 -9.78
N GLY A 242 -12.07 5.01 -8.67
CA GLY A 242 -13.46 5.48 -8.64
C GLY A 242 -13.76 6.67 -9.57
N ALA A 243 -12.80 7.58 -9.74
CA ALA A 243 -12.90 8.67 -10.71
C ALA A 243 -12.95 8.15 -12.15
N VAL A 244 -12.02 7.27 -12.53
CA VAL A 244 -11.92 6.69 -13.87
C VAL A 244 -13.18 5.91 -14.24
N GLU A 245 -13.69 5.06 -13.36
CA GLU A 245 -14.91 4.28 -13.62
C GLU A 245 -16.17 5.16 -13.71
N ALA A 246 -16.26 6.23 -12.93
CA ALA A 246 -17.35 7.20 -13.02
C ALA A 246 -17.26 8.07 -14.29
N ALA A 247 -16.06 8.48 -14.69
CA ALA A 247 -15.83 9.25 -15.91
C ALA A 247 -16.16 8.45 -17.18
N LYS A 248 -15.85 7.15 -17.23
CA LYS A 248 -16.20 6.23 -18.34
C LYS A 248 -17.71 6.22 -18.66
N VAL A 249 -18.56 6.43 -17.65
CA VAL A 249 -20.03 6.48 -17.80
C VAL A 249 -20.60 7.92 -17.86
N GLY A 250 -19.73 8.93 -17.91
CA GLY A 250 -20.12 10.34 -18.08
C GLY A 250 -20.56 11.07 -16.80
N ALA A 251 -20.14 10.60 -15.62
CA ALA A 251 -20.32 11.34 -14.37
C ALA A 251 -19.50 12.64 -14.36
N LEU A 252 -19.92 13.61 -13.55
CA LEU A 252 -19.24 14.91 -13.40
C LEU A 252 -18.20 14.92 -12.28
N ALA A 253 -18.38 14.06 -11.26
CA ALA A 253 -17.45 13.85 -10.15
C ALA A 253 -17.74 12.50 -9.50
N SER A 254 -16.82 12.03 -8.65
CA SER A 254 -17.03 10.85 -7.81
C SER A 254 -16.80 11.16 -6.32
N LEU A 255 -17.60 10.52 -5.46
CA LEU A 255 -17.48 10.59 -4.01
C LEU A 255 -17.38 9.17 -3.46
N ILE A 256 -16.31 8.89 -2.73
CA ILE A 256 -16.01 7.54 -2.25
C ILE A 256 -16.38 7.45 -0.77
N ARG A 257 -17.13 6.42 -0.36
CA ARG A 257 -17.23 6.07 1.07
C ARG A 257 -15.82 5.80 1.62
N SER A 258 -15.48 6.46 2.72
CA SER A 258 -14.18 6.29 3.37
C SER A 258 -13.83 4.82 3.59
N VAL A 259 -12.63 4.44 3.14
CA VAL A 259 -12.13 3.05 3.20
C VAL A 259 -11.69 2.73 4.63
N ALA A 260 -12.66 2.50 5.52
CA ALA A 260 -12.45 2.25 6.94
C ALA A 260 -13.53 1.30 7.50
N SER A 261 -13.15 0.48 8.49
CA SER A 261 -14.07 -0.43 9.19
C SER A 261 -14.99 0.28 10.18
N PHE A 262 -14.59 1.46 10.66
CA PHE A 262 -15.40 2.36 11.47
C PHE A 262 -15.18 3.80 11.01
N SER A 263 -16.08 4.70 11.39
CA SER A 263 -15.95 6.14 11.17
C SER A 263 -16.40 6.88 12.43
N ILE A 264 -15.86 8.08 12.60
CA ILE A 264 -16.22 9.05 13.64
C ILE A 264 -16.49 10.42 12.96
N TYR A 265 -17.26 10.39 11.88
CA TYR A 265 -17.43 11.49 10.94
C TYR A 265 -16.10 12.02 10.33
N SER A 266 -15.12 11.14 10.15
CA SER A 266 -13.78 11.46 9.64
C SER A 266 -13.54 10.88 8.23
N PRO A 267 -13.34 11.70 7.19
CA PRO A 267 -13.08 11.22 5.84
C PRO A 267 -11.63 10.73 5.66
N HIS A 268 -11.46 9.56 5.03
CA HIS A 268 -10.17 8.92 4.77
C HIS A 268 -9.69 9.15 3.32
N THR A 269 -8.74 10.06 3.13
CA THR A 269 -8.09 10.34 1.83
C THR A 269 -7.00 9.31 1.48
N GLY A 270 -6.37 9.47 0.31
CA GLY A 270 -5.22 8.70 -0.15
C GLY A 270 -4.97 8.96 -1.63
N VAL A 271 -4.07 8.20 -2.25
CA VAL A 271 -3.83 8.28 -3.70
C VAL A 271 -5.04 7.81 -4.50
N GLN A 272 -5.30 8.51 -5.61
CA GLN A 272 -6.11 8.07 -6.75
C GLN A 272 -5.29 8.18 -8.04
N GLU A 273 -5.72 7.48 -9.09
CA GLU A 273 -5.05 7.44 -10.39
C GLU A 273 -6.05 7.74 -11.51
N TYR A 274 -5.69 8.66 -12.39
CA TYR A 274 -6.38 8.85 -13.67
C TYR A 274 -5.87 7.85 -14.72
N GLN A 275 -6.61 7.71 -15.82
CA GLN A 275 -6.28 6.79 -16.91
C GLN A 275 -6.25 7.56 -18.23
N ASP A 276 -5.18 7.38 -19.00
CA ASP A 276 -5.05 7.96 -20.34
C ASP A 276 -6.28 7.68 -21.21
N GLY A 277 -6.76 8.72 -21.90
CA GLY A 277 -7.95 8.66 -22.75
C GLY A 277 -9.29 8.69 -22.02
N VAL A 278 -9.31 8.72 -20.68
CA VAL A 278 -10.52 8.92 -19.86
C VAL A 278 -10.54 10.36 -19.34
N PRO A 279 -11.66 11.10 -19.41
CA PRO A 279 -11.74 12.44 -18.85
C PRO A 279 -11.45 12.47 -17.34
N GLU A 280 -10.59 13.37 -16.90
CA GLU A 280 -10.36 13.61 -15.48
C GLU A 280 -11.60 14.28 -14.85
N ILE A 281 -12.03 13.78 -13.69
CA ILE A 281 -13.14 14.35 -12.91
C ILE A 281 -12.73 14.53 -11.44
N PRO A 282 -13.28 15.53 -10.72
CA PRO A 282 -12.99 15.70 -9.30
C PRO A 282 -13.42 14.48 -8.47
N THR A 283 -12.61 14.13 -7.48
CA THR A 283 -12.87 12.98 -6.61
C THR A 283 -12.42 13.17 -5.17
N ALA A 284 -13.31 12.84 -4.23
CA ALA A 284 -13.10 13.00 -2.80
C ALA A 284 -13.66 11.81 -2.01
N CYS A 285 -13.06 11.53 -0.85
CA CYS A 285 -13.70 10.68 0.14
C CYS A 285 -14.70 11.48 0.98
N ILE A 286 -15.80 10.82 1.34
CA ILE A 286 -16.82 11.30 2.28
C ILE A 286 -16.92 10.34 3.47
N THR A 287 -17.55 10.78 4.54
CA THR A 287 -17.77 9.93 5.73
C THR A 287 -18.63 8.71 5.40
N VAL A 288 -18.52 7.66 6.22
CA VAL A 288 -19.39 6.48 6.12
C VAL A 288 -20.86 6.89 6.35
N GLU A 289 -21.06 7.78 7.32
CA GLU A 289 -22.34 8.28 7.79
C GLU A 289 -23.07 9.05 6.68
N ASP A 290 -22.37 9.93 5.95
CA ASP A 290 -22.93 10.67 4.82
C ASP A 290 -23.25 9.74 3.62
N ALA A 291 -22.35 8.81 3.29
CA ALA A 291 -22.55 7.84 2.21
C ALA A 291 -23.80 6.95 2.46
N GLU A 292 -23.92 6.42 3.67
CA GLU A 292 -25.08 5.60 4.04
C GLU A 292 -26.36 6.42 4.21
N MET A 293 -26.26 7.67 4.69
CA MET A 293 -27.41 8.57 4.74
C MET A 293 -27.99 8.77 3.33
N MET A 294 -27.15 9.06 2.34
CA MET A 294 -27.58 9.20 0.95
C MET A 294 -28.17 7.90 0.40
N SER A 295 -27.53 6.76 0.65
CA SER A 295 -28.07 5.45 0.26
C SER A 295 -29.47 5.19 0.84
N ARG A 296 -29.69 5.51 2.13
CA ARG A 296 -31.01 5.45 2.78
C ARG A 296 -32.01 6.48 2.26
N MET A 297 -31.57 7.62 1.74
CA MET A 297 -32.45 8.63 1.13
C MET A 297 -32.91 8.18 -0.27
N VAL A 298 -31.96 7.81 -1.13
CA VAL A 298 -32.23 7.35 -2.51
C VAL A 298 -33.09 6.08 -2.52
N SER A 299 -32.85 5.13 -1.61
CA SER A 299 -33.68 3.92 -1.48
C SER A 299 -35.14 4.19 -1.03
N ARG A 300 -35.44 5.39 -0.52
CA ARG A 300 -36.81 5.85 -0.25
C ARG A 300 -37.42 6.67 -1.39
N GLY A 301 -36.73 6.79 -2.52
CA GLY A 301 -37.14 7.63 -3.65
C GLY A 301 -36.84 9.12 -3.48
N ASN A 302 -36.10 9.53 -2.46
CA ASN A 302 -35.70 10.93 -2.33
C ASN A 302 -34.64 11.27 -3.38
N ARG A 303 -34.89 12.34 -4.15
CA ARG A 303 -33.86 13.00 -4.95
C ARG A 303 -32.78 13.59 -4.04
N VAL A 304 -31.52 13.36 -4.36
CA VAL A 304 -30.36 13.90 -3.64
C VAL A 304 -29.53 14.75 -4.60
N VAL A 305 -29.32 16.02 -4.25
CA VAL A 305 -28.51 16.97 -5.03
C VAL A 305 -27.38 17.48 -4.15
N ILE A 306 -26.15 17.47 -4.67
CA ILE A 306 -24.97 17.99 -3.98
C ILE A 306 -24.38 19.15 -4.79
N GLN A 307 -23.98 20.20 -4.07
CA GLN A 307 -22.96 21.15 -4.53
C GLN A 307 -21.60 20.72 -3.98
N LEU A 308 -20.65 20.43 -4.86
CA LEU A 308 -19.26 20.09 -4.58
C LEU A 308 -18.35 21.24 -5.03
N LYS A 309 -17.40 21.63 -4.17
CA LYS A 309 -16.29 22.53 -4.50
C LYS A 309 -14.98 21.92 -4.04
N MET A 310 -13.99 21.91 -4.93
CA MET A 310 -12.62 21.46 -4.64
C MET A 310 -11.64 22.42 -5.32
N GLY A 311 -10.78 23.08 -4.55
CA GLY A 311 -9.75 24.00 -5.04
C GLY A 311 -8.43 23.31 -5.41
N ALA A 312 -8.45 21.99 -5.64
CA ALA A 312 -7.27 21.18 -5.82
C ALA A 312 -6.51 21.50 -7.12
N LYS A 313 -5.18 21.45 -7.07
CA LYS A 313 -4.27 21.82 -8.16
C LYS A 313 -3.11 20.83 -8.27
N ASN A 314 -2.84 20.41 -9.50
CA ASN A 314 -1.60 19.75 -9.88
C ASN A 314 -0.61 20.81 -10.37
N TYR A 315 0.67 20.66 -9.99
CA TYR A 315 1.80 21.47 -10.40
C TYR A 315 2.84 20.58 -11.09
N PRO A 316 3.82 21.14 -11.84
CA PRO A 316 4.98 20.39 -12.31
C PRO A 316 5.74 19.72 -11.15
N ASP A 317 6.43 18.61 -11.43
CA ASP A 317 7.17 17.86 -10.41
C ASP A 317 8.19 18.73 -9.66
N ALA A 318 8.10 18.68 -8.33
CA ALA A 318 8.98 19.38 -7.42
C ALA A 318 10.30 18.63 -7.24
N ASP A 319 11.37 19.38 -6.94
CA ASP A 319 12.62 18.81 -6.46
C ASP A 319 12.47 18.33 -5.02
N SER A 320 13.08 17.18 -4.73
CA SER A 320 13.15 16.61 -3.39
C SER A 320 14.37 15.71 -3.27
N PHE A 321 14.51 15.02 -2.15
CA PHE A 321 15.68 14.19 -1.88
C PHE A 321 15.31 12.89 -1.16
N ASN A 322 15.96 11.79 -1.54
CA ASN A 322 16.17 10.69 -0.61
C ASN A 322 17.24 11.11 0.40
N THR A 323 17.14 10.64 1.63
CA THR A 323 18.22 10.76 2.62
C THR A 323 18.84 9.40 2.83
N VAL A 324 20.14 9.29 2.55
CA VAL A 324 20.91 8.04 2.62
C VAL A 324 21.96 8.17 3.71
N ALA A 325 22.17 7.08 4.45
CA ALA A 325 23.20 6.93 5.46
C ALA A 325 23.58 5.45 5.57
N GLU A 326 24.82 5.17 5.96
CA GLU A 326 25.42 3.83 5.91
C GLU A 326 25.98 3.42 7.28
N ILE A 327 26.06 2.09 7.50
CA ILE A 327 27.00 1.46 8.42
C ILE A 327 27.89 0.59 7.53
N ILE A 328 29.19 0.88 7.45
CA ILE A 328 30.06 0.15 6.54
C ILE A 328 30.43 -1.22 7.14
N GLY A 329 30.14 -2.29 6.40
CA GLY A 329 30.40 -3.66 6.82
C GLY A 329 31.90 -3.96 6.91
N ARG A 330 32.39 -4.34 8.10
CA ARG A 330 33.84 -4.60 8.34
C ARG A 330 34.45 -5.73 7.49
N LYS A 331 33.65 -6.71 7.04
CA LYS A 331 34.12 -7.93 6.34
C LYS A 331 33.84 -7.93 4.83
N TYR A 332 32.70 -7.36 4.43
CA TYR A 332 32.21 -7.31 3.05
C TYR A 332 31.58 -5.93 2.78
N PRO A 333 32.37 -4.84 2.78
CA PRO A 333 31.85 -3.47 2.63
C PRO A 333 31.14 -3.23 1.28
N GLU A 334 31.39 -4.08 0.28
CA GLU A 334 30.75 -4.06 -1.04
C GLU A 334 29.33 -4.67 -1.07
N GLN A 335 28.90 -5.35 0.00
CA GLN A 335 27.60 -6.02 0.07
C GLN A 335 26.57 -5.14 0.78
N LEU A 336 25.52 -4.75 0.05
CA LEU A 336 24.51 -3.82 0.52
C LEU A 336 23.27 -4.53 1.09
N LEU A 337 22.89 -4.15 2.31
CA LEU A 337 21.58 -4.45 2.90
C LEU A 337 20.77 -3.14 3.02
N VAL A 338 19.75 -2.97 2.19
CA VAL A 338 18.95 -1.74 2.16
C VAL A 338 17.74 -1.85 3.09
N ALA A 339 17.57 -0.87 3.99
CA ALA A 339 16.45 -0.78 4.94
C ALA A 339 15.61 0.49 4.68
N PRO A 340 14.65 0.46 3.72
CA PRO A 340 13.94 1.65 3.26
C PRO A 340 12.88 2.17 4.25
N ALA A 341 12.66 3.48 4.20
CA ALA A 341 11.75 4.21 5.08
C ALA A 341 11.18 5.47 4.39
N ALA A 342 9.86 5.67 4.44
CA ALA A 342 9.22 6.86 3.87
C ALA A 342 9.13 8.03 4.88
N ALA A 343 9.65 9.20 4.50
CA ALA A 343 9.51 10.44 5.26
C ALA A 343 8.17 11.18 4.99
N ALA A 344 7.61 10.99 3.79
CA ALA A 344 6.36 11.61 3.36
C ALA A 344 5.14 11.15 4.18
N GLY A 345 4.12 12.01 4.27
CA GLY A 345 2.90 11.79 5.03
C GLY A 345 1.71 12.55 4.47
N VAL A 346 0.51 12.10 4.80
CA VAL A 346 -0.74 12.62 4.21
C VAL A 346 -1.31 13.78 5.02
N ARG A 347 -1.78 14.84 4.34
CA ARG A 347 -2.45 15.98 4.97
C ARG A 347 -3.94 15.68 5.21
N LEU A 348 -4.32 15.66 6.49
CA LEU A 348 -5.68 15.52 7.03
C LEU A 348 -6.14 16.87 7.63
N PRO A 349 -7.44 17.04 7.97
CA PRO A 349 -7.92 18.16 8.79
C PRO A 349 -7.26 18.24 10.19
N PRO A 350 -7.40 19.36 10.91
CA PRO A 350 -6.69 19.60 12.18
C PRO A 350 -6.84 18.47 13.20
N GLY A 351 -5.72 18.01 13.76
CA GLY A 351 -5.65 16.89 14.71
C GLY A 351 -5.36 15.52 14.09
N GLY A 352 -5.41 15.38 12.76
CA GLY A 352 -5.04 14.15 12.06
C GLY A 352 -3.63 14.18 11.49
N SER A 353 -2.79 13.22 11.86
CA SER A 353 -1.59 12.86 11.08
C SER A 353 -1.61 11.36 10.82
N ALA A 354 -1.74 10.96 9.55
CA ALA A 354 -1.45 9.60 9.14
C ALA A 354 0.08 9.41 9.09
N ALA A 355 0.70 9.39 10.27
CA ALA A 355 2.05 8.87 10.42
C ALA A 355 2.01 7.39 10.06
N LEU A 356 2.75 7.00 9.03
CA LEU A 356 2.78 5.64 8.53
C LEU A 356 3.69 4.81 9.44
N GLY A 357 3.13 4.45 10.60
CA GLY A 357 3.84 3.89 11.75
C GLY A 357 3.30 2.52 12.17
N SER A 358 4.21 1.56 12.24
CA SER A 358 4.06 0.19 12.80
C SER A 358 3.28 -0.85 11.97
N ARG A 359 3.99 -1.94 11.67
CA ARG A 359 3.45 -3.30 11.52
C ARG A 359 4.38 -4.27 12.24
N ARG A 360 3.81 -5.33 12.82
CA ARG A 360 4.57 -6.46 13.41
C ARG A 360 5.41 -7.18 12.34
N PRO A 361 6.53 -7.82 12.71
CA PRO A 361 7.34 -8.58 11.77
C PRO A 361 6.57 -9.79 11.22
N MET A 362 6.70 -10.03 9.91
CA MET A 362 6.34 -11.28 9.24
C MET A 362 7.63 -11.98 8.77
N PRO A 363 7.64 -13.32 8.67
CA PRO A 363 8.84 -14.07 8.32
C PRO A 363 9.23 -13.87 6.85
N LEU A 364 10.53 -13.74 6.61
CA LEU A 364 11.12 -13.50 5.30
C LEU A 364 11.02 -14.76 4.41
N ARG A 365 10.74 -14.57 3.12
CA ARG A 365 11.10 -15.51 2.05
C ARG A 365 11.96 -14.79 1.01
N PRO A 366 13.00 -15.43 0.45
CA PRO A 366 13.93 -14.78 -0.46
C PRO A 366 13.49 -14.98 -1.91
N GLU A 367 12.74 -14.05 -2.50
CA GLU A 367 12.58 -13.93 -3.95
C GLU A 367 12.00 -12.55 -4.32
N ARG A 368 12.78 -11.74 -5.07
CA ARG A 368 12.44 -10.41 -5.63
C ARG A 368 11.70 -9.43 -4.69
N LEU A 369 12.48 -8.70 -3.91
CA LEU A 369 12.03 -7.50 -3.20
C LEU A 369 12.03 -6.25 -4.11
N LEU A 370 10.94 -6.07 -4.85
CA LEU A 370 10.43 -4.75 -5.25
C LEU A 370 9.34 -4.40 -4.24
N LEU A 371 9.64 -3.60 -3.20
CA LEU A 371 8.65 -3.26 -2.17
C LEU A 371 8.83 -1.86 -1.57
N GLU A 372 7.78 -1.05 -1.72
CA GLU A 372 7.49 0.10 -0.86
C GLU A 372 7.37 -0.36 0.61
N SER A 373 7.88 0.43 1.57
CA SER A 373 7.66 0.13 2.99
C SER A 373 7.73 1.35 3.92
N GLN A 374 6.88 1.30 4.95
CA GLN A 374 6.40 2.39 5.76
C GLN A 374 7.06 2.43 7.16
N LYS A 375 8.33 2.88 7.26
CA LYS A 375 9.08 2.89 8.55
C LYS A 375 9.98 4.13 8.80
N GLY A 376 9.46 5.33 8.57
CA GLY A 376 10.17 6.63 8.57
C GLY A 376 11.24 6.90 9.65
N THR A 377 11.04 6.48 10.91
CA THR A 377 11.92 6.91 12.04
C THR A 377 12.56 5.75 12.82
N VAL A 378 12.06 4.53 12.61
CA VAL A 378 12.54 3.33 13.31
C VAL A 378 13.83 2.79 12.67
N GLY A 379 14.02 3.02 11.36
CA GLY A 379 15.25 2.64 10.65
C GLY A 379 16.50 3.28 11.24
N ALA A 380 16.57 4.61 11.25
CA ALA A 380 17.68 5.37 11.86
C ALA A 380 17.96 4.96 13.32
N SER A 381 16.91 4.73 14.10
CA SER A 381 17.02 4.32 15.50
C SER A 381 17.63 2.93 15.65
N LEU A 382 17.23 1.95 14.82
CA LEU A 382 17.81 0.59 14.75
C LEU A 382 19.28 0.60 14.31
N VAL A 383 19.65 1.56 13.48
CA VAL A 383 21.02 1.72 12.95
C VAL A 383 21.95 2.24 14.07
N ARG A 384 21.56 3.28 14.83
CA ARG A 384 22.36 3.73 16.01
C ARG A 384 22.40 2.70 17.15
N LEU A 385 21.33 1.92 17.33
CA LEU A 385 21.31 0.76 18.26
C LEU A 385 22.40 -0.27 17.92
N TRP A 386 22.73 -0.45 16.64
CA TRP A 386 23.77 -1.38 16.19
C TRP A 386 25.17 -0.84 16.48
N LEU A 387 25.41 0.46 16.21
CA LEU A 387 26.68 1.13 16.51
C LEU A 387 26.97 1.24 18.02
N GLU A 388 25.94 1.32 18.85
CA GLU A 388 26.10 1.36 20.32
C GLU A 388 26.51 0.01 20.96
N LEU A 389 26.66 -1.05 20.15
CA LEU A 389 27.05 -2.43 20.54
C LEU A 389 28.31 -2.96 19.83
N ALA A 390 28.87 -2.23 18.86
CA ALA A 390 29.91 -2.72 17.92
C ALA A 390 31.30 -2.06 18.07
#